data_AF-A0A1J4K967-F1
#
_entry.id   AF-A0A1J4K967-F1
#
_cell.length_a   1.000
_cell.length_b   1.000
_cell.length_c   1.000
_cell.angle_alpha   90.00
_cell.angle_beta   90.00
_cell.angle_gamma   90.00
#
_symmetry.space_group_name_H-M   'P 1'
#
loop_
_entity.id
_entity.type
_entity.pdbx_description
1 polymer ?
#
loop_
_entity_poly.entity_id
_entity_poly.type
_entity_poly.pdbx_seq_one_letter_code
_entity_poly.pdbx_strand_id
1 'polypeptide(L)'
;MKKFLERKYLEKLGKMNVAEILRVVGIAVVAIVIQFQIKYYLQSQKLFPEGVDQYFYEKKSFSNRNKINLPLDHRTVPDERIEWAEKFLKIPVWSRGYIKCGSPEAEIGCFELYRAAKVVEHWHKYSIKNKTNGLVFVNITNEPFPDRLSMLYHGFQIAAFSNRALYVDRNKFLPIILPDSIKHFEEILSFSDDFLKIPTDYQFASLEYEMRNPNLTFYGASYPQVLYTHHPIGSYLYENYGFHSAFYIGNFLFGTYNIPTNSSNINTINNQDNAFNNQIINENNIQSVRMNRKCVVETDFVVEGWKFNQELRFSHPSHFLKVLEQSGFNGDEVTIVTNSLDDNFTGFNDVQRINYAENGNDDYVCGLYSLISAKHTTFTLGSRLGFWASALLGGKSGFINSYVNIFANLTFSQQGSLFHMESPPDMREIYRTNTYFYSYNSNIKEGELYIKNLIW
;
A
#
# COMPACT_ATOMS: atom_id res chain seq x y z
N MET A 1 53.05 -39.85 -3.92
CA MET A 1 51.64 -40.29 -3.95
C MET A 1 50.84 -39.66 -5.10
N LYS A 2 50.75 -38.32 -5.22
CA LYS A 2 50.03 -37.63 -6.32
C LYS A 2 50.42 -38.11 -7.74
N LYS A 3 51.72 -38.11 -8.06
CA LYS A 3 52.23 -38.61 -9.36
C LYS A 3 51.93 -40.09 -9.65
N PHE A 4 51.80 -40.90 -8.60
CA PHE A 4 51.47 -42.33 -8.74
C PHE A 4 49.98 -42.53 -9.03
N LEU A 5 49.11 -41.74 -8.38
CA LEU A 5 47.67 -41.71 -8.65
C LEU A 5 47.37 -41.16 -10.05
N GLU A 6 48.08 -40.12 -10.49
CA GLU A 6 47.96 -39.57 -11.86
C GLU A 6 48.30 -40.62 -12.93
N ARG A 7 49.39 -41.37 -12.76
CA ARG A 7 49.75 -42.46 -13.70
C ARG A 7 48.69 -43.56 -13.77
N LYS A 8 48.21 -44.05 -12.62
CA LYS A 8 47.16 -45.08 -12.58
C LYS A 8 45.83 -44.60 -13.17
N TYR A 9 45.52 -43.31 -13.03
CA TYR A 9 44.31 -42.73 -13.59
C TYR A 9 44.38 -42.63 -15.12
N LEU A 10 45.54 -42.22 -15.66
CA LEU A 10 45.78 -42.14 -17.10
C LEU A 10 45.79 -43.52 -17.78
N GLU A 11 46.36 -44.54 -17.14
CA GLU A 11 46.29 -45.92 -17.65
C GLU A 11 44.85 -46.47 -17.69
N LYS A 12 44.02 -46.08 -16.73
CA LYS A 12 42.61 -46.49 -16.69
C LYS A 12 41.79 -45.75 -17.75
N LEU A 13 42.04 -44.47 -17.96
CA LEU A 13 41.41 -43.66 -19.02
C LEU A 13 41.71 -44.21 -20.42
N GLY A 14 42.93 -44.70 -20.66
CA GLY A 14 43.30 -45.31 -21.95
C GLY A 14 42.58 -46.62 -22.28
N LYS A 15 41.88 -47.22 -21.30
CA LYS A 15 41.13 -48.48 -21.47
C LYS A 15 39.61 -48.29 -21.47
N MET A 16 39.13 -47.07 -21.24
CA MET A 16 37.70 -46.79 -21.20
C MET A 16 37.16 -46.64 -22.62
N ASN A 17 35.98 -47.20 -22.87
CA ASN A 17 35.29 -46.93 -24.13
C ASN A 17 34.66 -45.52 -24.10
N VAL A 18 34.27 -45.01 -25.28
CA VAL A 18 33.72 -43.65 -25.43
C VAL A 18 32.51 -43.42 -24.51
N ALA A 19 31.66 -44.42 -24.31
CA ALA A 19 30.48 -44.30 -23.46
C ALA A 19 30.85 -44.15 -21.97
N GLU A 20 31.86 -44.87 -21.48
CA GLU A 20 32.37 -44.74 -20.13
C GLU A 20 33.04 -43.38 -19.89
N ILE A 21 33.77 -42.87 -20.89
CA ILE A 21 34.38 -41.53 -20.84
C ILE A 21 33.27 -40.47 -20.73
N LEU A 22 32.24 -40.55 -21.56
CA LEU A 22 31.11 -39.61 -21.52
C LEU A 22 30.36 -39.66 -20.19
N ARG A 23 30.20 -40.85 -19.59
CA ARG A 23 29.56 -41.00 -18.28
C ARG A 23 30.38 -40.35 -17.16
N VAL A 24 31.70 -40.54 -17.16
CA VAL A 24 32.59 -39.90 -16.17
C VAL A 24 32.62 -38.39 -16.34
N VAL A 25 32.67 -37.89 -17.57
CA VAL A 25 32.58 -36.45 -17.86
C VAL A 25 31.23 -35.89 -17.41
N GLY A 26 30.12 -36.58 -17.68
CA GLY A 26 28.79 -36.17 -17.23
C GLY A 26 28.67 -36.05 -15.71
N ILE A 27 29.18 -37.04 -14.98
CA ILE A 27 29.21 -37.01 -13.50
C ILE A 27 30.07 -35.85 -13.00
N ALA A 28 31.24 -35.62 -13.62
CA ALA A 28 32.12 -34.51 -13.24
C ALA A 28 31.46 -33.15 -13.48
N VAL A 29 30.76 -32.95 -14.60
CA VAL A 29 30.02 -31.71 -14.90
C VAL A 29 28.90 -31.49 -13.88
N VAL A 30 28.09 -32.52 -13.58
CA VAL A 30 27.03 -32.41 -12.56
C VAL A 30 27.60 -32.07 -11.19
N ALA A 31 28.71 -32.70 -10.79
CA ALA A 31 29.37 -32.40 -9.52
C ALA A 31 29.89 -30.96 -9.46
N ILE A 32 30.45 -30.43 -10.56
CA ILE A 32 30.90 -29.04 -10.66
C ILE A 32 29.70 -28.08 -10.56
N VAL A 33 28.59 -28.36 -11.24
CA VAL A 33 27.37 -27.53 -11.17
C VAL A 33 26.82 -27.50 -9.74
N ILE A 34 26.74 -28.66 -9.07
CA ILE A 34 26.31 -28.75 -7.67
C ILE A 34 27.25 -27.96 -6.75
N GLN A 35 28.58 -28.07 -6.93
CA GLN A 35 29.53 -27.27 -6.15
C GLN A 35 29.37 -25.77 -6.38
N PHE A 36 29.13 -25.33 -7.62
CA PHE A 36 28.85 -23.94 -7.93
C PHE A 36 27.55 -23.45 -7.29
N GLN A 37 26.48 -24.25 -7.35
CA GLN A 37 25.19 -23.93 -6.71
C GLN A 37 25.33 -23.84 -5.18
N ILE A 38 26.01 -24.79 -4.54
CA ILE A 38 26.28 -24.76 -3.10
C ILE A 38 27.14 -23.54 -2.74
N LYS A 39 28.19 -23.24 -3.52
CA LYS A 39 29.06 -22.08 -3.27
C LYS A 39 28.29 -20.78 -3.43
N TYR A 40 27.45 -20.65 -4.46
CA TYR A 40 26.62 -19.47 -4.68
C TYR A 40 25.58 -19.30 -3.58
N TYR A 41 24.94 -20.39 -3.15
CA TYR A 41 24.02 -20.41 -2.01
C TYR A 41 24.72 -20.02 -0.70
N LEU A 42 25.88 -20.59 -0.40
CA LEU A 42 26.64 -20.21 0.81
C LEU A 42 27.18 -18.78 0.73
N GLN A 43 27.51 -18.28 -0.46
CA GLN A 43 27.95 -16.90 -0.65
C GLN A 43 26.78 -15.92 -0.58
N SER A 44 25.59 -16.28 -1.06
CA SER A 44 24.37 -15.48 -0.87
C SER A 44 23.97 -15.44 0.60
N GLN A 45 24.14 -16.55 1.34
CA GLN A 45 23.96 -16.57 2.79
C GLN A 45 25.01 -15.70 3.52
N LYS A 46 26.29 -15.72 3.10
CA LYS A 46 27.35 -14.86 3.68
C LYS A 46 27.26 -13.38 3.32
N LEU A 47 26.60 -13.04 2.20
CA LEU A 47 26.28 -11.66 1.83
C LEU A 47 25.21 -11.04 2.74
N PHE A 48 24.53 -11.85 3.55
CA PHE A 48 23.86 -11.42 4.76
C PHE A 48 24.83 -11.66 5.93
N PRO A 49 25.56 -10.64 6.41
CA PRO A 49 26.51 -10.84 7.49
C PRO A 49 25.77 -11.39 8.72
N GLU A 50 26.25 -12.49 9.30
CA GLU A 50 25.83 -13.04 10.62
C GLU A 50 26.11 -12.08 11.80
N GLY A 51 26.20 -10.77 11.54
CA GLY A 51 26.43 -9.71 12.50
C GLY A 51 25.65 -8.41 12.22
N VAL A 52 24.68 -8.42 11.30
CA VAL A 52 23.76 -7.26 11.13
C VAL A 52 22.74 -7.18 12.27
N ASP A 53 22.53 -8.27 13.01
CA ASP A 53 21.64 -8.31 14.18
C ASP A 53 22.04 -7.36 15.32
N GLN A 54 23.25 -6.78 15.30
CA GLN A 54 23.72 -5.85 16.35
C GLN A 54 23.78 -4.38 15.94
N TYR A 55 23.69 -4.04 14.65
CA TYR A 55 23.86 -2.64 14.21
C TYR A 55 22.55 -1.86 14.01
N PHE A 56 21.40 -2.52 14.08
CA PHE A 56 20.10 -1.86 14.06
C PHE A 56 19.30 -2.28 15.28
N TYR A 57 18.89 -1.30 16.09
CA TYR A 57 18.07 -1.43 17.29
C TYR A 57 18.82 -1.84 18.57
N GLU A 58 19.72 -0.96 19.02
CA GLU A 58 19.90 -0.75 20.45
C GLU A 58 18.49 -0.52 21.04
N LYS A 59 18.05 -1.42 21.93
CA LYS A 59 16.75 -1.42 22.64
C LYS A 59 16.64 -0.24 23.63
N LYS A 60 16.98 0.96 23.18
CA LYS A 60 16.68 2.20 23.90
C LYS A 60 15.19 2.43 23.77
N SER A 61 14.49 2.19 24.87
CA SER A 61 13.18 2.75 25.20
C SER A 61 12.90 4.01 24.36
N PHE A 62 12.12 3.86 23.29
CA PHE A 62 11.76 4.94 22.38
C PHE A 62 10.84 5.99 23.03
N SER A 63 10.51 5.83 24.31
CA SER A 63 9.59 6.70 25.05
C SER A 63 10.05 8.15 25.22
N ASN A 64 11.29 8.49 24.87
CA ASN A 64 11.86 9.84 25.06
C ASN A 64 12.48 10.47 23.81
N ARG A 65 12.21 9.98 22.59
CA ARG A 65 12.63 10.74 21.39
C ARG A 65 11.77 12.00 21.27
N ASN A 66 12.45 13.14 21.16
CA ASN A 66 11.90 14.45 20.82
C ASN A 66 10.73 14.29 19.85
N LYS A 67 9.53 14.77 20.22
CA LYS A 67 8.40 14.86 19.28
C LYS A 67 8.94 15.49 18.00
N ILE A 68 8.88 14.77 16.89
CA ILE A 68 9.21 15.35 15.58
C ILE A 68 8.20 16.47 15.37
N ASN A 69 8.70 17.70 15.24
CA ASN A 69 7.86 18.84 14.90
C ASN A 69 7.52 18.73 13.42
N LEU A 70 6.36 18.16 13.13
CA LEU A 70 5.78 18.21 11.80
C LEU A 70 5.58 19.70 11.44
N PRO A 71 5.90 20.12 10.21
CA PRO A 71 5.77 21.52 9.79
C PRO A 71 4.30 21.84 9.47
N LEU A 72 3.44 21.69 10.47
CA LEU A 72 2.01 21.94 10.36
C LEU A 72 1.75 23.44 10.21
N ASP A 73 0.83 23.76 9.32
CA ASP A 73 0.34 25.12 9.18
C ASP A 73 -0.73 25.41 10.24
N HIS A 74 -0.39 26.25 11.22
CA HIS A 74 -1.24 26.59 12.36
C HIS A 74 -2.23 27.74 12.09
N ARG A 75 -2.48 28.09 10.82
CA ARG A 75 -3.55 29.03 10.49
C ARG A 75 -4.89 28.54 11.04
N THR A 76 -5.66 29.47 11.61
CA THR A 76 -6.97 29.15 12.18
C THR A 76 -8.01 29.00 11.08
N VAL A 77 -8.89 28.02 11.24
CA VAL A 77 -10.03 27.78 10.36
C VAL A 77 -11.27 27.61 11.24
N PRO A 78 -12.41 28.24 10.92
CA PRO A 78 -13.65 28.07 11.66
C PRO A 78 -14.09 26.59 11.73
N ASP A 79 -14.62 26.16 12.88
CA ASP A 79 -15.03 24.76 13.12
C ASP A 79 -16.03 24.24 12.08
N GLU A 80 -16.99 25.06 11.64
CA GLU A 80 -17.96 24.70 10.60
C GLU A 80 -17.29 24.28 9.29
N ARG A 81 -16.17 24.91 8.94
CA ARG A 81 -15.40 24.57 7.73
C ARG A 81 -14.58 23.31 7.92
N ILE A 82 -14.18 23.01 9.15
CA ILE A 82 -13.49 21.77 9.50
C ILE A 82 -14.46 20.60 9.43
N GLU A 83 -15.65 20.72 10.03
CA GLU A 83 -16.69 19.69 9.95
C GLU A 83 -17.10 19.42 8.49
N TRP A 84 -17.24 20.49 7.68
CA TRP A 84 -17.46 20.33 6.24
C TRP A 84 -16.33 19.55 5.55
N ALA A 85 -15.07 19.86 5.86
CA ALA A 85 -13.92 19.19 5.28
C ALA A 85 -13.84 17.72 5.71
N GLU A 86 -14.08 17.41 6.98
CA GLU A 86 -14.14 16.05 7.53
C GLU A 86 -15.20 15.22 6.80
N LYS A 87 -16.40 15.79 6.65
CA LYS A 87 -17.52 15.12 5.96
C LYS A 87 -17.25 14.95 4.46
N PHE A 88 -16.76 15.99 3.79
CA PHE A 88 -16.49 15.96 2.34
C PHE A 88 -15.38 14.97 1.98
N LEU A 89 -14.31 14.94 2.77
CA LEU A 89 -13.22 13.98 2.60
C LEU A 89 -13.54 12.62 3.21
N LYS A 90 -14.69 12.43 3.87
CA LYS A 90 -15.08 11.17 4.53
C LYS A 90 -14.06 10.67 5.55
N ILE A 91 -13.52 11.60 6.33
CA ILE A 91 -12.61 11.30 7.45
C ILE A 91 -13.33 10.42 8.47
N PRO A 92 -12.70 9.34 8.98
CA PRO A 92 -13.36 8.39 9.88
C PRO A 92 -13.40 8.93 11.31
N VAL A 93 -14.17 10.01 11.52
CA VAL A 93 -14.31 10.67 12.83
C VAL A 93 -14.88 9.75 13.93
N TRP A 94 -15.47 8.63 13.52
CA TRP A 94 -15.95 7.57 14.38
C TRP A 94 -14.88 6.59 14.85
N SER A 95 -13.72 6.57 14.20
CA SER A 95 -12.60 5.73 14.62
C SER A 95 -12.09 6.21 15.98
N ARG A 96 -11.75 5.27 16.87
CA ARG A 96 -11.12 5.59 18.15
C ARG A 96 -9.69 6.08 18.00
N GLY A 97 -9.03 5.81 16.87
CA GLY A 97 -7.69 6.29 16.56
C GLY A 97 -7.69 7.64 15.83
N TYR A 98 -8.86 8.18 15.47
CA TYR A 98 -8.95 9.51 14.91
C TYR A 98 -8.65 10.57 15.98
N ILE A 99 -7.70 11.44 15.68
CA ILE A 99 -7.35 12.60 16.52
C ILE A 99 -7.74 13.86 15.75
N LYS A 100 -8.60 14.69 16.36
CA LYS A 100 -9.07 15.93 15.75
C LYS A 100 -7.90 16.87 15.45
N CYS A 101 -7.90 17.50 14.28
CA CYS A 101 -6.79 18.33 13.77
C CYS A 101 -6.36 19.52 14.66
N GLY A 102 -7.19 19.92 15.62
CA GLY A 102 -6.90 20.98 16.59
C GLY A 102 -6.20 20.48 17.86
N SER A 103 -6.06 19.16 18.02
CA SER A 103 -5.42 18.55 19.18
C SER A 103 -3.90 18.67 19.10
N PRO A 104 -3.17 18.88 20.21
CA PRO A 104 -1.71 18.85 20.24
C PRO A 104 -1.08 17.50 19.82
N GLU A 105 -1.87 16.44 19.84
CA GLU A 105 -1.48 15.08 19.45
C GLU A 105 -1.77 14.75 17.98
N ALA A 106 -2.47 15.65 17.27
CA ALA A 106 -2.84 15.41 15.89
C ALA A 106 -1.62 15.43 14.96
N GLU A 107 -1.59 14.52 13.99
CA GLU A 107 -0.59 14.54 12.91
C GLU A 107 -0.95 15.54 11.79
N ILE A 108 -2.22 15.95 11.74
CA ILE A 108 -2.78 16.80 10.68
C ILE A 108 -3.19 18.16 11.24
N GLY A 109 -2.85 19.24 10.53
CA GLY A 109 -3.32 20.58 10.87
C GLY A 109 -4.73 20.87 10.33
N CYS A 110 -5.55 21.63 11.08
CA CYS A 110 -6.90 21.99 10.61
C CYS A 110 -6.89 22.81 9.32
N PHE A 111 -5.91 23.71 9.16
CA PHE A 111 -5.73 24.43 7.91
C PHE A 111 -5.41 23.49 6.75
N GLU A 112 -4.57 22.49 6.96
CA GLU A 112 -4.18 21.53 5.92
C GLU A 112 -5.37 20.66 5.50
N LEU A 113 -6.16 20.20 6.45
CA LEU A 113 -7.40 19.45 6.20
C LEU A 113 -8.37 20.27 5.34
N TYR A 114 -8.61 21.53 5.71
CA TYR A 114 -9.46 22.42 4.94
C TYR A 114 -8.89 22.72 3.55
N ARG A 115 -7.58 22.99 3.43
CA ARG A 115 -6.91 23.22 2.14
C ARG A 115 -7.04 22.00 1.23
N ALA A 116 -6.73 20.81 1.72
CA ALA A 116 -6.86 19.56 0.98
C ALA A 116 -8.29 19.36 0.48
N ALA A 117 -9.29 19.56 1.35
CA ALA A 117 -10.70 19.47 0.97
C ALA A 117 -11.06 20.46 -0.15
N LYS A 118 -10.55 21.69 -0.12
CA LYS A 118 -10.79 22.70 -1.17
C LYS A 118 -10.17 22.33 -2.52
N VAL A 119 -8.97 21.75 -2.51
CA VAL A 119 -8.30 21.30 -3.72
C VAL A 119 -9.07 20.14 -4.36
N VAL A 120 -9.48 19.15 -3.55
CA VAL A 120 -10.31 18.03 -4.00
C VAL A 120 -11.68 18.50 -4.49
N GLU A 121 -12.33 19.42 -3.77
CA GLU A 121 -13.62 20.00 -4.15
C GLU A 121 -13.54 20.71 -5.51
N HIS A 122 -12.46 21.47 -5.75
CA HIS A 122 -12.25 22.16 -7.01
C HIS A 122 -12.19 21.17 -8.18
N TRP A 123 -11.33 20.15 -8.08
CA TRP A 123 -11.21 19.11 -9.09
C TRP A 123 -12.53 18.33 -9.27
N HIS A 124 -13.18 17.94 -8.17
CA HIS A 124 -14.44 17.22 -8.17
C HIS A 124 -15.53 17.97 -8.96
N LYS A 125 -15.69 19.28 -8.71
CA LYS A 125 -16.65 20.14 -9.43
C LYS A 125 -16.33 20.25 -10.91
N TYR A 126 -15.05 20.28 -11.27
CA TYR A 126 -14.62 20.36 -12.67
C TYR A 126 -14.86 19.04 -13.41
N SER A 127 -14.54 17.91 -12.78
CA SER A 127 -14.77 16.56 -13.32
C SER A 127 -16.26 16.31 -13.60
N ILE A 128 -17.15 16.61 -12.63
CA ILE A 128 -18.60 16.46 -12.80
C ILE A 128 -19.15 17.34 -13.92
N LYS A 129 -18.66 18.57 -14.04
CA LYS A 129 -19.11 19.52 -15.07
C LYS A 129 -18.46 19.28 -16.44
N ASN A 130 -17.67 18.22 -16.61
CA ASN A 130 -16.90 17.95 -17.83
C ASN A 130 -16.01 19.13 -18.27
N LYS A 131 -15.45 19.88 -17.30
CA LYS A 131 -14.55 21.02 -17.53
C LYS A 131 -13.08 20.64 -17.34
N THR A 132 -12.70 19.46 -17.82
CA THR A 132 -11.36 18.88 -17.66
C THR A 132 -10.55 18.97 -18.94
N ASN A 133 -9.22 18.94 -18.83
CA ASN A 133 -8.28 19.08 -19.94
C ASN A 133 -8.02 17.77 -20.71
N GLY A 134 -8.83 16.75 -20.47
CA GLY A 134 -8.62 15.38 -20.93
C GLY A 134 -8.99 14.38 -19.84
N LEU A 135 -8.40 13.19 -19.89
CA LEU A 135 -8.74 12.09 -19.00
C LEU A 135 -7.54 11.22 -18.59
N VAL A 136 -7.69 10.56 -17.44
CA VAL A 136 -6.80 9.53 -16.93
C VAL A 136 -7.64 8.27 -16.77
N PHE A 137 -7.29 7.20 -17.46
CA PHE A 137 -7.96 5.92 -17.35
C PHE A 137 -7.08 4.92 -16.59
N VAL A 138 -7.57 4.53 -15.42
CA VAL A 138 -6.95 3.47 -14.60
C VAL A 138 -7.50 2.14 -15.09
N ASN A 139 -6.72 1.41 -15.87
CA ASN A 139 -7.16 0.14 -16.42
C ASN A 139 -6.86 -1.00 -15.44
N ILE A 140 -7.91 -1.50 -14.80
CA ILE A 140 -7.84 -2.59 -13.84
C ILE A 140 -8.14 -3.90 -14.56
N THR A 141 -7.22 -4.83 -14.42
CA THR A 141 -7.35 -6.18 -14.95
C THR A 141 -7.71 -7.13 -13.80
N ASN A 142 -6.70 -7.79 -13.25
CA ASN A 142 -6.81 -8.88 -12.28
C ASN A 142 -6.09 -8.55 -10.97
N GLU A 143 -5.70 -7.30 -10.76
CA GLU A 143 -4.95 -6.88 -9.59
C GLU A 143 -5.76 -7.14 -8.30
N PRO A 144 -5.10 -7.55 -7.19
CA PRO A 144 -5.74 -7.66 -5.87
C PRO A 144 -6.42 -6.38 -5.42
N PHE A 145 -7.42 -6.47 -4.54
CA PHE A 145 -8.16 -5.29 -4.10
C PHE A 145 -7.29 -4.16 -3.51
N PRO A 146 -6.32 -4.42 -2.61
CA PRO A 146 -5.43 -3.37 -2.10
C PRO A 146 -4.57 -2.70 -3.19
N ASP A 147 -4.21 -3.45 -4.23
CA ASP A 147 -3.48 -2.92 -5.39
C ASP A 147 -4.35 -1.93 -6.18
N ARG A 148 -5.64 -2.24 -6.34
CA ARG A 148 -6.61 -1.36 -7.02
C ARG A 148 -6.77 -0.04 -6.30
N LEU A 149 -6.78 -0.05 -4.96
CA LEU A 149 -6.80 1.19 -4.14
C LEU A 149 -5.59 2.07 -4.48
N SER A 150 -4.39 1.48 -4.53
CA SER A 150 -3.17 2.18 -4.93
C SER A 150 -3.20 2.68 -6.38
N MET A 151 -3.74 1.89 -7.31
CA MET A 151 -3.91 2.32 -8.70
C MET A 151 -4.87 3.51 -8.83
N LEU A 152 -6.03 3.49 -8.16
CA LEU A 152 -6.98 4.59 -8.23
C LEU A 152 -6.41 5.85 -7.57
N TYR A 153 -5.72 5.69 -6.44
CA TYR A 153 -5.01 6.77 -5.78
C TYR A 153 -4.00 7.44 -6.70
N HIS A 154 -3.17 6.66 -7.38
CA HIS A 154 -2.22 7.15 -8.39
C HIS A 154 -2.94 7.92 -9.50
N GLY A 155 -4.00 7.32 -10.06
CA GLY A 155 -4.79 7.95 -11.11
C GLY A 155 -5.40 9.27 -10.68
N PHE A 156 -5.89 9.35 -9.44
CA PHE A 156 -6.41 10.58 -8.85
C PHE A 156 -5.34 11.66 -8.72
N GLN A 157 -4.14 11.32 -8.25
CA GLN A 157 -3.05 12.28 -8.11
C GLN A 157 -2.68 12.92 -9.45
N ILE A 158 -2.59 12.11 -10.51
CA ILE A 158 -2.39 12.60 -11.88
C ILE A 158 -3.57 13.47 -12.33
N ALA A 159 -4.81 12.99 -12.12
CA ALA A 159 -6.02 13.67 -12.56
C ALA A 159 -6.20 15.04 -11.90
N ALA A 160 -5.98 15.12 -10.58
CA ALA A 160 -6.04 16.35 -9.81
C ALA A 160 -4.96 17.35 -10.22
N PHE A 161 -3.71 16.90 -10.35
CA PHE A 161 -2.59 17.75 -10.79
C PHE A 161 -2.82 18.32 -12.20
N SER A 162 -3.28 17.49 -13.14
CA SER A 162 -3.41 17.87 -14.56
C SER A 162 -4.81 18.40 -14.93
N ASN A 163 -5.72 18.52 -13.97
CA ASN A 163 -7.14 18.84 -14.18
C ASN A 163 -7.79 17.94 -15.27
N ARG A 164 -7.57 16.63 -15.18
CA ARG A 164 -8.16 15.61 -16.06
C ARG A 164 -9.32 14.91 -15.36
N ALA A 165 -10.27 14.38 -16.12
CA ALA A 165 -11.29 13.48 -15.60
C ALA A 165 -10.66 12.13 -15.25
N LEU A 166 -11.08 11.50 -14.16
CA LEU A 166 -10.60 10.18 -13.76
C LEU A 166 -11.64 9.13 -14.10
N TYR A 167 -11.23 8.11 -14.84
CA TYR A 167 -12.08 7.00 -15.22
C TYR A 167 -11.52 5.67 -14.72
N VAL A 168 -12.44 4.78 -14.34
CA VAL A 168 -12.11 3.43 -13.87
C VAL A 168 -13.32 2.50 -14.01
N ASP A 169 -13.08 1.18 -13.98
CA ASP A 169 -14.14 0.23 -13.68
C ASP A 169 -14.55 0.31 -12.21
N ARG A 170 -15.55 1.16 -11.92
CA ARG A 170 -16.13 1.35 -10.57
C ARG A 170 -16.58 0.02 -9.94
N ASN A 171 -17.01 -0.98 -10.72
CA ASN A 171 -17.47 -2.27 -10.19
C ASN A 171 -16.34 -3.06 -9.52
N LYS A 172 -15.08 -2.81 -9.89
CA LYS A 172 -13.90 -3.44 -9.28
C LYS A 172 -13.63 -2.98 -7.85
N PHE A 173 -14.29 -1.90 -7.41
CA PHE A 173 -14.13 -1.31 -6.08
C PHE A 173 -15.29 -1.58 -5.13
N LEU A 174 -16.39 -2.18 -5.61
CA LEU A 174 -17.47 -2.60 -4.73
C LEU A 174 -16.92 -3.49 -3.60
N PRO A 175 -17.40 -3.32 -2.36
CA PRO A 175 -18.53 -2.49 -1.95
C PRO A 175 -18.21 -1.00 -1.67
N ILE A 176 -16.99 -0.52 -1.91
CA ILE A 176 -16.67 0.91 -1.76
C ILE A 176 -17.38 1.71 -2.85
N ILE A 177 -18.20 2.67 -2.43
CA ILE A 177 -18.85 3.63 -3.33
C ILE A 177 -17.89 4.78 -3.61
N LEU A 178 -17.36 4.82 -4.82
CA LEU A 178 -16.48 5.90 -5.28
C LEU A 178 -17.29 7.20 -5.53
N PRO A 179 -16.71 8.39 -5.29
CA PRO A 179 -17.35 9.67 -5.59
C PRO A 179 -17.76 9.79 -7.07
N ASP A 180 -18.85 10.50 -7.37
CA ASP A 180 -19.38 10.62 -8.75
C ASP A 180 -18.48 11.38 -9.72
N SER A 181 -17.49 12.12 -9.20
CA SER A 181 -16.40 12.67 -10.03
C SER A 181 -15.48 11.60 -10.62
N ILE A 182 -15.52 10.36 -10.10
CA ILE A 182 -14.82 9.20 -10.66
C ILE A 182 -15.79 8.49 -11.61
N LYS A 183 -15.49 8.55 -12.90
CA LYS A 183 -16.40 8.09 -13.95
C LYS A 183 -16.21 6.62 -14.29
N HIS A 184 -17.29 5.99 -14.77
CA HIS A 184 -17.26 4.57 -15.13
C HIS A 184 -16.69 4.37 -16.54
N PHE A 185 -15.90 3.31 -16.73
CA PHE A 185 -15.15 3.10 -17.97
C PHE A 185 -15.99 2.81 -19.22
N GLU A 186 -17.23 2.32 -19.08
CA GLU A 186 -18.09 2.05 -20.25
C GLU A 186 -18.35 3.31 -21.09
N GLU A 187 -18.24 4.50 -20.48
CA GLU A 187 -18.26 5.80 -21.16
C GLU A 187 -17.05 6.03 -22.08
N ILE A 188 -15.97 5.24 -21.95
CA ILE A 188 -14.70 5.40 -22.69
C ILE A 188 -14.67 4.61 -24.00
N LEU A 189 -15.54 3.62 -24.21
CA LEU A 189 -15.47 2.73 -25.39
C LEU A 189 -15.54 3.48 -26.74
N SER A 190 -15.90 4.76 -26.74
CA SER A 190 -15.83 5.67 -27.90
C SER A 190 -14.45 6.34 -28.16
N PHE A 191 -13.43 6.16 -27.31
CA PHE A 191 -12.17 6.91 -27.33
C PHE A 191 -10.91 6.03 -27.55
N SER A 192 -11.06 4.79 -28.01
CA SER A 192 -10.06 3.71 -27.82
C SER A 192 -8.67 3.91 -28.44
N ASP A 193 -8.48 4.85 -29.36
CA ASP A 193 -7.26 4.87 -30.19
C ASP A 193 -6.20 5.92 -29.78
N ASP A 194 -6.53 6.85 -28.87
CA ASP A 194 -5.67 8.03 -28.59
C ASP A 194 -5.01 8.05 -27.20
N PHE A 195 -5.04 6.94 -26.45
CA PHE A 195 -4.49 6.89 -25.10
C PHE A 195 -2.98 6.71 -25.07
N LEU A 196 -2.27 7.64 -24.41
CA LEU A 196 -0.87 7.44 -24.07
C LEU A 196 -0.75 6.53 -22.85
N LYS A 197 -0.09 5.39 -23.03
CA LYS A 197 0.23 4.48 -21.93
C LYS A 197 1.41 5.01 -21.14
N ILE A 198 1.22 5.26 -19.85
CA ILE A 198 2.28 5.67 -18.93
C ILE A 198 2.77 4.45 -18.11
N PRO A 199 4.08 4.27 -17.89
CA PRO A 199 4.61 3.25 -16.99
C PRO A 199 4.16 3.49 -15.55
N THR A 200 4.08 2.41 -14.78
CA THR A 200 3.70 2.41 -13.36
C THR A 200 4.88 2.07 -12.44
N ASP A 201 6.07 1.99 -13.02
CA ASP A 201 7.34 1.67 -12.37
C ASP A 201 8.23 2.92 -12.24
N TYR A 202 9.51 2.71 -11.95
CA TYR A 202 10.50 3.78 -11.77
C TYR A 202 10.66 4.70 -13.00
N GLN A 203 10.27 4.27 -14.20
CA GLN A 203 10.35 5.08 -15.41
C GLN A 203 9.34 6.24 -15.39
N PHE A 204 8.31 6.17 -14.54
CA PHE A 204 7.30 7.22 -14.44
C PHE A 204 7.91 8.58 -14.11
N ALA A 205 8.92 8.63 -13.24
CA ALA A 205 9.56 9.88 -12.83
C ALA A 205 10.19 10.66 -14.01
N SER A 206 10.46 10.00 -15.13
CA SER A 206 11.08 10.60 -16.32
C SER A 206 10.07 11.17 -17.34
N LEU A 207 8.76 11.06 -17.10
CA LEU A 207 7.70 11.45 -18.05
C LEU A 207 7.27 12.92 -17.91
N GLU A 208 8.14 13.88 -18.20
CA GLU A 208 7.74 15.29 -18.09
C GLU A 208 6.93 15.80 -19.31
N TYR A 209 7.27 15.37 -20.53
CA TYR A 209 6.67 15.90 -21.77
C TYR A 209 5.41 15.12 -22.17
N GLU A 210 5.43 13.82 -21.94
CA GLU A 210 4.36 12.85 -22.17
C GLU A 210 3.09 13.21 -21.40
N MET A 211 3.26 13.84 -20.23
CA MET A 211 2.16 14.34 -19.40
C MET A 211 1.38 15.49 -20.04
N ARG A 212 1.77 16.00 -21.22
CA ARG A 212 0.96 16.93 -22.02
C ARG A 212 -0.13 16.24 -22.84
N ASN A 213 -0.03 14.92 -23.08
CA ASN A 213 -1.07 14.20 -23.82
C ASN A 213 -2.40 14.27 -23.04
N PRO A 214 -3.51 14.72 -23.63
CA PRO A 214 -4.76 14.89 -22.91
C PRO A 214 -5.28 13.58 -22.29
N ASN A 215 -5.00 12.42 -22.90
CA ASN A 215 -5.58 11.14 -22.56
C ASN A 215 -4.50 10.15 -22.11
N LEU A 216 -4.46 9.86 -20.82
CA LEU A 216 -3.47 8.95 -20.24
C LEU A 216 -4.12 7.64 -19.81
N THR A 217 -3.39 6.54 -19.91
CA THR A 217 -3.80 5.25 -19.34
C THR A 217 -2.63 4.52 -18.70
N PHE A 218 -2.92 3.73 -17.67
CA PHE A 218 -1.94 2.81 -17.13
C PHE A 218 -2.58 1.54 -16.60
N TYR A 219 -1.73 0.53 -16.40
CA TYR A 219 -2.08 -0.84 -16.07
C TYR A 219 -1.17 -1.33 -14.95
N GLY A 220 -1.64 -2.28 -14.15
CA GLY A 220 -0.86 -2.88 -13.08
C GLY A 220 -0.68 -1.96 -11.88
N ALA A 221 -0.37 -2.58 -10.74
CA ALA A 221 -0.20 -1.81 -9.52
C ALA A 221 1.06 -0.95 -9.58
N SER A 222 0.89 0.36 -9.40
CA SER A 222 2.00 1.30 -9.43
C SER A 222 2.87 1.25 -8.20
N TYR A 223 4.10 1.70 -8.38
CA TYR A 223 5.04 2.02 -7.30
C TYR A 223 4.61 3.32 -6.63
N PRO A 224 4.08 3.29 -5.39
CA PRO A 224 3.45 4.47 -4.79
C PRO A 224 4.38 5.69 -4.65
N GLN A 225 5.70 5.44 -4.57
CA GLN A 225 6.73 6.47 -4.46
C GLN A 225 6.90 7.32 -5.73
N VAL A 226 6.54 6.81 -6.92
CA VAL A 226 6.96 7.41 -8.18
C VAL A 226 6.36 8.79 -8.40
N LEU A 227 5.17 9.04 -7.86
CA LEU A 227 4.50 10.34 -7.95
C LEU A 227 5.11 11.37 -7.00
N TYR A 228 5.63 10.94 -5.85
CA TYR A 228 6.30 11.82 -4.89
C TYR A 228 7.73 12.19 -5.33
N THR A 229 8.34 11.33 -6.14
CA THR A 229 9.63 11.59 -6.78
C THR A 229 9.49 12.35 -8.11
N HIS A 230 8.31 12.35 -8.74
CA HIS A 230 8.07 13.07 -9.98
C HIS A 230 8.01 14.58 -9.72
N HIS A 231 8.92 15.36 -10.34
CA HIS A 231 9.19 16.75 -9.97
C HIS A 231 7.94 17.66 -9.84
N PRO A 232 7.08 17.82 -10.87
CA PRO A 232 5.91 18.70 -10.74
C PRO A 232 4.76 18.09 -9.91
N ILE A 233 4.56 16.76 -9.97
CA ILE A 233 3.46 16.10 -9.25
C ILE A 233 3.77 16.06 -7.75
N GLY A 234 4.98 15.63 -7.36
CA GLY A 234 5.41 15.57 -5.96
C GLY A 234 5.34 16.94 -5.28
N SER A 235 5.78 17.99 -5.97
CA SER A 235 5.67 19.37 -5.48
C SER A 235 4.21 19.79 -5.30
N TYR A 236 3.35 19.53 -6.29
CA TYR A 236 1.92 19.80 -6.19
C TYR A 236 1.28 19.05 -5.01
N LEU A 237 1.62 17.77 -4.82
CA LEU A 237 1.08 16.96 -3.74
C LEU A 237 1.50 17.53 -2.39
N TYR A 238 2.77 17.86 -2.23
CA TYR A 238 3.29 18.48 -1.02
C TYR A 238 2.64 19.83 -0.72
N GLU A 239 2.54 20.72 -1.70
CA GLU A 239 1.99 22.07 -1.51
C GLU A 239 0.50 22.07 -1.14
N ASN A 240 -0.27 21.12 -1.67
CA ASN A 240 -1.72 21.07 -1.50
C ASN A 240 -2.16 20.17 -0.35
N TYR A 241 -1.45 19.06 -0.14
CA TYR A 241 -1.84 18.02 0.81
C TYR A 241 -0.80 17.78 1.92
N GLY A 242 0.37 18.43 1.85
CA GLY A 242 1.47 18.19 2.78
C GLY A 242 1.95 16.74 2.78
N PHE A 243 2.49 16.32 3.91
CA PHE A 243 2.92 14.94 4.16
C PHE A 243 1.75 13.97 4.33
N HIS A 244 0.51 14.46 4.38
CA HIS A 244 -0.69 13.66 4.66
C HIS A 244 -1.56 13.41 3.41
N SER A 245 -0.95 13.42 2.22
CA SER A 245 -1.64 13.21 0.93
C SER A 245 -2.45 11.91 0.83
N ALA A 246 -1.85 10.75 1.15
CA ALA A 246 -2.57 9.48 1.20
C ALA A 246 -3.75 9.47 2.19
N PHE A 247 -3.68 10.19 3.32
CA PHE A 247 -4.78 10.31 4.27
C PHE A 247 -5.94 11.12 3.68
N TYR A 248 -5.68 12.31 3.14
CA TYR A 248 -6.74 13.16 2.61
C TYR A 248 -7.40 12.58 1.35
N ILE A 249 -6.59 12.19 0.37
CA ILE A 249 -7.10 11.64 -0.89
C ILE A 249 -7.65 10.24 -0.68
N GLY A 250 -6.98 9.41 0.13
CA GLY A 250 -7.44 8.06 0.45
C GLY A 250 -8.82 8.09 1.09
N ASN A 251 -9.06 8.97 2.07
CA ASN A 251 -10.37 9.08 2.68
C ASN A 251 -11.43 9.60 1.69
N PHE A 252 -11.09 10.57 0.84
CA PHE A 252 -12.01 11.01 -0.22
C PHE A 252 -12.41 9.86 -1.16
N LEU A 253 -11.49 8.97 -1.50
CA LEU A 253 -11.77 7.84 -2.39
C LEU A 253 -12.44 6.66 -1.67
N PHE A 254 -11.96 6.29 -0.48
CA PHE A 254 -12.21 4.99 0.17
C PHE A 254 -12.77 5.08 1.60
N GLY A 255 -12.65 6.26 2.21
CA GLY A 255 -13.07 6.50 3.59
C GLY A 255 -14.58 6.53 3.77
N THR A 256 -14.99 6.55 5.04
CA THR A 256 -16.39 6.69 5.46
C THR A 256 -16.48 7.58 6.67
N TYR A 257 -17.34 8.60 6.59
CA TYR A 257 -17.61 9.51 7.70
C TYR A 257 -18.47 8.88 8.79
N ASN A 258 -19.32 7.92 8.43
CA ASN A 258 -20.20 7.22 9.36
C ASN A 258 -19.62 5.83 9.68
N ILE A 259 -19.92 5.34 10.88
CA ILE A 259 -19.57 3.98 11.31
C ILE A 259 -20.15 2.98 10.29
N PRO A 260 -19.35 2.04 9.76
CA PRO A 260 -19.86 0.92 8.97
C PRO A 260 -20.83 0.08 9.82
N THR A 261 -22.14 0.13 9.53
CA THR A 261 -23.15 -0.67 10.24
C THR A 261 -23.40 -2.00 9.53
N ASN A 262 -23.52 -3.10 10.29
CA ASN A 262 -23.73 -4.48 9.82
C ASN A 262 -25.05 -4.79 9.09
N SER A 263 -25.83 -3.80 8.70
CA SER A 263 -27.17 -4.08 8.19
C SER A 263 -27.61 -3.05 7.15
N SER A 264 -27.56 -3.48 5.89
CA SER A 264 -28.71 -3.46 4.99
C SER A 264 -29.65 -2.24 5.09
N ASN A 265 -29.15 -1.03 4.83
CA ASN A 265 -30.00 0.14 4.51
C ASN A 265 -29.22 1.27 3.82
N ILE A 266 -28.35 0.95 2.86
CA ILE A 266 -27.94 1.92 1.85
C ILE A 266 -29.06 1.92 0.79
N ASN A 267 -30.21 2.51 1.13
CA ASN A 267 -31.26 2.87 0.17
C ASN A 267 -32.01 4.15 0.58
N THR A 268 -31.57 4.89 1.60
CA THR A 268 -32.32 6.07 2.08
C THR A 268 -31.46 7.24 2.54
N ILE A 269 -30.35 7.52 1.85
CA ILE A 269 -29.71 8.83 1.96
C ILE A 269 -29.42 9.31 0.53
N ASN A 270 -30.42 9.96 -0.08
CA ASN A 270 -30.27 11.02 -1.11
C ASN A 270 -31.66 11.48 -1.61
N ASN A 271 -32.52 11.95 -0.71
CA ASN A 271 -33.78 12.59 -1.12
C ASN A 271 -34.10 13.92 -0.42
N GLN A 272 -33.08 14.62 0.10
CA GLN A 272 -33.33 15.97 0.65
C GLN A 272 -32.47 17.11 0.14
N ASP A 273 -31.49 16.90 -0.74
CA ASP A 273 -30.81 18.02 -1.38
C ASP A 273 -30.62 17.76 -2.87
N ASN A 274 -31.62 18.20 -3.65
CA ASN A 274 -31.54 18.83 -4.98
C ASN A 274 -32.70 18.39 -5.89
N ALA A 275 -33.66 19.29 -6.03
CA ALA A 275 -34.44 19.40 -7.24
C ALA A 275 -33.50 19.80 -8.40
N PHE A 276 -32.91 18.83 -9.10
CA PHE A 276 -32.40 19.03 -10.47
C PHE A 276 -32.24 17.68 -11.20
N ASN A 277 -33.07 17.52 -12.23
CA ASN A 277 -33.02 16.55 -13.34
C ASN A 277 -33.34 15.07 -13.08
N ASN A 278 -34.63 14.77 -13.30
CA ASN A 278 -35.10 13.52 -13.90
C ASN A 278 -34.43 13.28 -15.26
N GLN A 279 -33.57 12.27 -15.38
CA GLN A 279 -33.62 11.29 -16.47
C GLN A 279 -32.50 10.24 -16.33
N ILE A 280 -32.93 8.97 -16.28
CA ILE A 280 -32.21 7.75 -16.66
C ILE A 280 -31.07 7.34 -15.70
N ILE A 281 -31.41 6.68 -14.60
CA ILE A 281 -30.75 5.43 -14.18
C ILE A 281 -31.82 4.50 -13.58
N ASN A 282 -32.00 3.33 -14.19
CA ASN A 282 -32.68 2.20 -13.55
C ASN A 282 -31.77 1.66 -12.45
N GLU A 283 -31.86 2.23 -11.24
CA GLU A 283 -31.06 1.84 -10.06
C GLU A 283 -31.58 0.58 -9.33
N ASN A 284 -32.58 -0.12 -9.87
CA ASN A 284 -33.25 -1.22 -9.18
C ASN A 284 -32.52 -2.58 -9.21
N ASN A 285 -31.20 -2.62 -9.47
CA ASN A 285 -30.42 -3.86 -9.42
C ASN A 285 -29.00 -3.70 -8.86
N ILE A 286 -28.75 -2.67 -8.03
CA ILE A 286 -27.59 -2.74 -7.12
C ILE A 286 -27.98 -3.72 -6.02
N GLN A 287 -27.58 -4.97 -6.23
CA GLN A 287 -27.62 -6.04 -5.24
C GLN A 287 -26.95 -5.48 -3.98
N SER A 288 -27.75 -5.10 -2.97
CA SER A 288 -27.26 -4.57 -1.71
C SER A 288 -26.38 -5.64 -1.08
N VAL A 289 -25.08 -5.52 -1.25
CA VAL A 289 -24.14 -6.49 -0.70
C VAL A 289 -24.19 -6.33 0.81
N ARG A 290 -24.83 -7.31 1.47
CA ARG A 290 -24.99 -7.35 2.91
C ARG A 290 -23.63 -7.66 3.52
N MET A 291 -22.93 -6.66 4.04
CA MET A 291 -21.88 -6.89 5.02
C MET A 291 -22.53 -7.41 6.31
N ASN A 292 -22.61 -8.73 6.44
CA ASN A 292 -23.26 -9.41 7.56
C ASN A 292 -22.31 -9.58 8.78
N ARG A 293 -21.15 -8.92 8.79
CA ARG A 293 -20.08 -9.07 9.79
C ARG A 293 -19.70 -7.73 10.41
N LYS A 294 -19.38 -7.73 11.72
CA LYS A 294 -18.86 -6.55 12.43
C LYS A 294 -17.51 -6.18 11.80
N CYS A 295 -17.50 -5.14 10.98
CA CYS A 295 -16.27 -4.58 10.38
C CYS A 295 -15.64 -3.50 11.26
N VAL A 296 -15.99 -3.50 12.55
CA VAL A 296 -15.55 -2.55 13.56
C VAL A 296 -15.18 -3.40 14.77
N VAL A 297 -13.96 -3.24 15.24
CA VAL A 297 -13.47 -3.92 16.44
C VAL A 297 -13.58 -2.99 17.65
N GLU A 298 -13.72 -3.60 18.82
CA GLU A 298 -13.86 -2.88 20.10
C GLU A 298 -12.53 -2.85 20.89
N THR A 299 -11.44 -3.45 20.38
CA THR A 299 -10.11 -3.42 21.03
C THR A 299 -9.30 -2.18 20.68
N ASP A 300 -8.53 -1.66 21.64
CA ASP A 300 -7.70 -0.47 21.41
C ASP A 300 -6.56 -0.74 20.43
N PHE A 301 -6.02 -1.95 20.41
CA PHE A 301 -4.92 -2.35 19.54
C PHE A 301 -5.37 -3.41 18.54
N VAL A 302 -5.04 -3.19 17.27
CA VAL A 302 -5.29 -4.15 16.18
C VAL A 302 -4.03 -4.34 15.36
N VAL A 303 -3.79 -5.59 14.98
CA VAL A 303 -2.68 -5.98 14.13
C VAL A 303 -3.20 -6.58 12.85
N GLU A 304 -2.73 -6.10 11.71
CA GLU A 304 -2.84 -6.84 10.47
C GLU A 304 -1.74 -7.91 10.41
N GLY A 305 -2.18 -9.18 10.35
CA GLY A 305 -1.34 -10.33 10.12
C GLY A 305 -1.46 -10.83 8.68
N TRP A 306 -0.63 -10.32 7.78
CA TRP A 306 -0.66 -10.69 6.36
C TRP A 306 0.27 -11.87 6.08
N LYS A 307 -0.29 -12.95 5.54
CA LYS A 307 0.42 -14.13 5.04
C LYS A 307 0.69 -13.94 3.54
N PHE A 308 1.97 -13.82 3.20
CA PHE A 308 2.43 -13.83 1.81
C PHE A 308 2.52 -15.26 1.31
N ASN A 309 1.96 -15.54 0.12
CA ASN A 309 1.81 -16.91 -0.37
C ASN A 309 3.05 -17.41 -1.12
N GLN A 310 3.78 -16.51 -1.77
CA GLN A 310 4.97 -16.82 -2.57
C GLN A 310 6.25 -16.71 -1.74
N GLU A 311 6.22 -15.92 -0.66
CA GLU A 311 7.38 -15.61 0.13
C GLU A 311 7.38 -16.30 1.50
N LEU A 312 8.02 -17.48 1.55
CA LEU A 312 8.08 -18.34 2.73
C LEU A 312 9.03 -17.84 3.83
N ARG A 313 9.87 -16.83 3.56
CA ARG A 313 10.79 -16.30 4.57
C ARG A 313 10.07 -15.44 5.62
N PHE A 314 8.85 -15.01 5.36
CA PHE A 314 8.06 -14.21 6.29
C PHE A 314 7.36 -15.13 7.27
N SER A 315 7.48 -14.83 8.56
CA SER A 315 6.84 -15.63 9.60
C SER A 315 5.32 -15.61 9.45
N HIS A 316 4.69 -16.73 9.76
CA HIS A 316 3.23 -16.83 9.79
C HIS A 316 2.62 -15.83 10.79
N PRO A 317 1.45 -15.25 10.47
CA PRO A 317 0.75 -14.34 11.38
C PRO A 317 0.50 -14.89 12.79
N SER A 318 0.32 -16.22 12.93
CA SER A 318 0.16 -16.87 14.23
C SER A 318 1.36 -16.69 15.17
N HIS A 319 2.54 -16.37 14.63
CA HIS A 319 3.76 -16.13 15.42
C HIS A 319 3.93 -14.67 15.85
N PHE A 320 3.06 -13.76 15.41
CA PHE A 320 3.22 -12.32 15.65
C PHE A 320 3.05 -11.96 17.12
N LEU A 321 2.26 -12.74 17.87
CA LEU A 321 2.04 -12.49 19.29
C LEU A 321 3.36 -12.40 20.06
N LYS A 322 4.32 -13.30 19.77
CA LYS A 322 5.64 -13.28 20.41
C LYS A 322 6.40 -11.98 20.14
N VAL A 323 6.31 -11.43 18.93
CA VAL A 323 6.97 -10.17 18.55
C VAL A 323 6.33 -8.97 19.26
N LEU A 324 4.99 -9.01 19.40
CA LEU A 324 4.21 -7.99 20.09
C LEU A 324 4.47 -8.01 21.60
N GLU A 325 4.50 -9.18 22.23
CA GLU A 325 4.84 -9.36 23.65
C GLU A 325 6.23 -8.83 23.98
N GLN A 326 7.21 -9.09 23.11
CA GLN A 326 8.57 -8.53 23.23
C GLN A 326 8.62 -7.00 23.17
N SER A 327 7.58 -6.40 22.60
CA SER A 327 7.39 -4.95 22.44
C SER A 327 6.47 -4.34 23.51
N GLY A 328 6.00 -5.16 24.47
CA GLY A 328 5.22 -4.71 25.61
C GLY A 328 3.70 -4.76 25.44
N PHE A 329 3.19 -5.38 24.37
CA PHE A 329 1.75 -5.58 24.18
C PHE A 329 1.30 -6.91 24.80
N ASN A 330 0.12 -6.91 25.45
CA ASN A 330 -0.49 -8.12 25.95
C ASN A 330 -1.46 -8.69 24.90
N GLY A 331 -1.35 -9.98 24.59
CA GLY A 331 -2.18 -10.64 23.57
C GLY A 331 -3.68 -10.54 23.82
N ASP A 332 -4.10 -10.56 25.08
CA ASP A 332 -5.50 -10.40 25.51
C ASP A 332 -6.08 -9.01 25.19
N GLU A 333 -5.27 -8.06 24.73
CA GLU A 333 -5.68 -6.72 24.31
C GLU A 333 -5.60 -6.52 22.78
N VAL A 334 -5.09 -7.53 22.05
CA VAL A 334 -4.82 -7.46 20.62
C VAL A 334 -5.84 -8.26 19.83
N THR A 335 -6.54 -7.58 18.91
CA THR A 335 -7.26 -8.27 17.82
C THR A 335 -6.35 -8.39 16.62
N ILE A 336 -6.32 -9.56 15.99
CA ILE A 336 -5.59 -9.76 14.73
C ILE A 336 -6.57 -9.86 13.55
N VAL A 337 -6.30 -9.11 12.49
CA VAL A 337 -7.00 -9.19 11.21
C VAL A 337 -6.05 -9.85 10.21
N THR A 338 -6.44 -10.99 9.63
CA THR A 338 -5.50 -11.83 8.85
C THR A 338 -6.14 -12.46 7.62
N ASN A 339 -5.37 -12.62 6.54
CA ASN A 339 -5.74 -13.45 5.39
C ASN A 339 -5.32 -14.93 5.55
N SER A 340 -4.76 -15.32 6.69
CA SER A 340 -4.44 -16.72 6.98
C SER A 340 -5.68 -17.45 7.48
N LEU A 341 -6.15 -18.46 6.75
CA LEU A 341 -7.39 -19.19 7.05
C LEU A 341 -7.14 -20.42 7.96
N ASP A 342 -5.99 -21.06 7.81
CA ASP A 342 -5.72 -22.38 8.43
C ASP A 342 -4.85 -22.30 9.69
N ASP A 343 -4.25 -21.13 9.96
CA ASP A 343 -3.37 -21.00 11.10
C ASP A 343 -4.16 -21.05 12.42
N ASN A 344 -3.61 -21.77 13.41
CA ASN A 344 -4.13 -21.78 14.77
C ASN A 344 -3.58 -20.58 15.54
N PHE A 345 -4.47 -19.66 15.90
CA PHE A 345 -4.14 -18.46 16.65
C PHE A 345 -4.51 -18.67 18.11
N THR A 346 -3.52 -18.59 19.00
CA THR A 346 -3.70 -18.69 20.45
C THR A 346 -3.15 -17.44 21.12
N GLY A 347 -3.87 -16.90 22.11
CA GLY A 347 -3.42 -15.77 22.91
C GLY A 347 -3.74 -14.38 22.33
N PHE A 348 -4.38 -14.29 21.17
CA PHE A 348 -5.02 -13.04 20.72
C PHE A 348 -6.42 -12.94 21.33
N ASN A 349 -6.87 -11.72 21.65
CA ASN A 349 -8.23 -11.46 22.13
C ASN A 349 -9.30 -11.90 21.12
N ASP A 350 -9.09 -11.56 19.85
CA ASP A 350 -9.97 -11.93 18.75
C ASP A 350 -9.17 -12.10 17.46
N VAL A 351 -9.70 -12.93 16.54
CA VAL A 351 -9.08 -13.29 15.27
C VAL A 351 -10.10 -13.12 14.15
N GLN A 352 -9.97 -12.03 13.41
CA GLN A 352 -10.80 -11.75 12.26
C GLN A 352 -10.12 -12.22 10.97
N ARG A 353 -10.77 -13.14 10.27
CA ARG A 353 -10.22 -13.73 9.03
C ARG A 353 -10.83 -13.07 7.80
N ILE A 354 -9.95 -12.69 6.86
CA ILE A 354 -10.27 -12.17 5.53
C ILE A 354 -10.23 -13.35 4.55
N ASN A 355 -11.39 -13.86 4.15
CA ASN A 355 -11.50 -14.92 3.15
C ASN A 355 -11.91 -14.35 1.80
N TYR A 356 -10.93 -13.84 1.06
CA TYR A 356 -11.19 -13.21 -0.24
C TYR A 356 -11.62 -14.20 -1.33
N ALA A 357 -11.30 -15.49 -1.19
CA ALA A 357 -11.70 -16.51 -2.16
C ALA A 357 -13.21 -16.75 -2.14
N GLU A 358 -13.83 -16.66 -0.96
CA GLU A 358 -15.27 -16.88 -0.77
C GLU A 358 -16.10 -15.60 -0.89
N ASN A 359 -15.62 -14.49 -0.30
CA ASN A 359 -16.41 -13.27 -0.13
C ASN A 359 -15.93 -12.10 -0.98
N GLY A 360 -14.98 -12.33 -1.89
CA GLY A 360 -14.47 -11.32 -2.81
C GLY A 360 -13.91 -10.08 -2.10
N ASN A 361 -14.37 -8.90 -2.52
CA ASN A 361 -13.89 -7.62 -2.00
C ASN A 361 -14.50 -7.25 -0.63
N ASP A 362 -15.61 -7.86 -0.20
CA ASP A 362 -16.28 -7.50 1.05
C ASP A 362 -15.39 -7.74 2.25
N ASP A 363 -14.70 -8.89 2.28
CA ASP A 363 -13.80 -9.23 3.36
C ASP A 363 -12.57 -8.30 3.38
N TYR A 364 -12.10 -7.81 2.22
CA TYR A 364 -11.05 -6.79 2.17
C TYR A 364 -11.50 -5.47 2.78
N VAL A 365 -12.70 -4.99 2.42
CA VAL A 365 -13.25 -3.74 2.96
C VAL A 365 -13.54 -3.87 4.44
N CYS A 366 -14.07 -5.02 4.86
CA CYS A 366 -14.33 -5.30 6.26
C CYS A 366 -13.03 -5.35 7.07
N GLY A 367 -12.00 -6.00 6.55
CA GLY A 367 -10.65 -6.00 7.14
C GLY A 367 -10.08 -4.59 7.24
N LEU A 368 -10.16 -3.79 6.17
CA LEU A 368 -9.73 -2.39 6.16
C LEU A 368 -10.43 -1.59 7.27
N TYR A 369 -11.76 -1.68 7.37
CA TYR A 369 -12.53 -0.95 8.37
C TYR A 369 -12.29 -1.42 9.80
N SER A 370 -11.99 -2.71 9.96
CA SER A 370 -11.63 -3.27 11.26
C SER A 370 -10.29 -2.72 11.72
N LEU A 371 -9.31 -2.66 10.80
CA LEU A 371 -8.00 -2.05 11.08
C LEU A 371 -8.11 -0.56 11.43
N ILE A 372 -8.91 0.24 10.72
CA ILE A 372 -9.03 1.69 11.04
C ILE A 372 -9.90 1.97 12.26
N SER A 373 -10.71 1.01 12.74
CA SER A 373 -11.60 1.24 13.90
C SER A 373 -10.89 1.29 15.24
N ALA A 374 -9.67 0.75 15.30
CA ALA A 374 -8.85 0.68 16.49
C ALA A 374 -8.32 2.05 16.90
N LYS A 375 -7.87 2.15 18.16
CA LYS A 375 -7.11 3.31 18.63
C LYS A 375 -5.70 3.32 18.05
N HIS A 376 -5.10 2.15 17.90
CA HIS A 376 -3.80 1.96 17.30
C HIS A 376 -3.78 0.73 16.38
N THR A 377 -3.22 0.92 15.19
CA THR A 377 -3.14 -0.10 14.16
C THR A 377 -1.68 -0.41 13.87
N THR A 378 -1.36 -1.69 13.85
CA THR A 378 -0.06 -2.20 13.38
C THR A 378 -0.29 -3.05 12.15
N PHE A 379 0.62 -3.02 11.18
CA PHE A 379 0.47 -3.81 9.97
C PHE A 379 1.69 -4.64 9.59
N THR A 380 1.50 -5.61 8.70
CA THR A 380 2.61 -6.43 8.19
C THR A 380 3.39 -5.63 7.15
N LEU A 381 4.71 -5.49 7.32
CA LEU A 381 5.56 -4.81 6.35
C LEU A 381 5.40 -5.42 4.94
N GLY A 382 5.13 -4.56 3.96
CA GLY A 382 4.86 -4.96 2.57
C GLY A 382 3.37 -5.15 2.26
N SER A 383 2.48 -5.21 3.26
CA SER A 383 1.04 -5.26 2.99
C SER A 383 0.48 -3.90 2.58
N ARG A 384 -0.19 -3.88 1.42
CA ARG A 384 -0.93 -2.71 0.94
C ARG A 384 -2.23 -2.48 1.70
N LEU A 385 -2.88 -3.53 2.19
CA LEU A 385 -4.09 -3.39 3.00
C LEU A 385 -3.75 -2.70 4.32
N GLY A 386 -2.70 -3.18 4.98
CA GLY A 386 -2.12 -2.59 6.18
C GLY A 386 -1.70 -1.13 6.00
N PHE A 387 -0.97 -0.84 4.92
CA PHE A 387 -0.62 0.54 4.56
C PHE A 387 -1.86 1.43 4.42
N TRP A 388 -2.86 1.00 3.64
CA TRP A 388 -4.08 1.78 3.44
C TRP A 388 -4.84 2.00 4.75
N ALA A 389 -4.91 1.00 5.64
CA ALA A 389 -5.51 1.18 6.95
C ALA A 389 -4.78 2.26 7.76
N SER A 390 -3.45 2.19 7.84
CA SER A 390 -2.62 3.21 8.50
C SER A 390 -2.86 4.61 7.90
N ALA A 391 -2.84 4.71 6.57
CA ALA A 391 -3.02 5.97 5.87
C ALA A 391 -4.41 6.56 6.06
N LEU A 392 -5.48 5.75 6.03
CA LEU A 392 -6.86 6.22 6.22
C LEU A 392 -7.16 6.63 7.66
N LEU A 393 -6.51 5.98 8.64
CA LEU A 393 -6.63 6.35 10.06
C LEU A 393 -6.07 7.74 10.35
N GLY A 394 -4.92 8.09 9.74
CA GLY A 394 -4.28 9.40 9.92
C GLY A 394 -3.63 9.62 11.30
N GLY A 395 -3.45 8.54 12.06
CA GLY A 395 -2.77 8.53 13.35
C GLY A 395 -1.56 7.60 13.36
N LYS A 396 -0.73 7.72 14.40
CA LYS A 396 0.47 6.89 14.57
C LYS A 396 0.14 5.41 14.57
N SER A 397 0.79 4.69 13.67
CA SER A 397 0.69 3.25 13.51
C SER A 397 2.04 2.58 13.77
N GLY A 398 2.04 1.26 13.75
CA GLY A 398 3.26 0.44 13.77
C GLY A 398 3.34 -0.49 12.56
N PHE A 399 4.48 -1.13 12.38
CA PHE A 399 4.57 -2.30 11.51
C PHE A 399 5.33 -3.44 12.17
N ILE A 400 4.99 -4.66 11.76
CA ILE A 400 5.74 -5.88 12.05
C ILE A 400 6.46 -6.27 10.76
N ASN A 401 7.78 -6.34 10.83
CA ASN A 401 8.58 -6.98 9.80
C ASN A 401 8.82 -8.43 10.23
N SER A 402 7.97 -9.33 9.72
CA SER A 402 7.96 -10.75 10.09
C SER A 402 9.09 -11.57 9.46
N TYR A 403 9.87 -10.96 8.56
CA TYR A 403 11.11 -11.55 8.03
C TYR A 403 12.20 -11.60 9.09
N VAL A 404 12.36 -10.51 9.86
CA VAL A 404 13.35 -10.40 10.96
C VAL A 404 12.72 -10.36 12.35
N ASN A 405 11.40 -10.56 12.44
CA ASN A 405 10.64 -10.58 13.69
C ASN A 405 10.81 -9.31 14.54
N ILE A 406 10.79 -8.14 13.89
CA ILE A 406 10.84 -6.85 14.59
C ILE A 406 9.50 -6.13 14.52
N PHE A 407 9.20 -5.38 15.56
CA PHE A 407 8.13 -4.40 15.61
C PHE A 407 8.73 -3.00 15.64
N ALA A 408 8.15 -2.08 14.89
CA ALA A 408 8.57 -0.68 14.88
C ALA A 408 7.34 0.24 14.87
N ASN A 409 7.38 1.27 15.71
CA ASN A 409 6.43 2.37 15.65
C ASN A 409 6.83 3.33 14.54
N LEU A 410 5.84 3.77 13.77
CA LEU A 410 6.00 4.82 12.78
C LEU A 410 5.95 6.19 13.49
N THR A 411 6.72 7.13 12.96
CA THR A 411 6.73 8.51 13.44
C THR A 411 5.47 9.28 13.03
N PHE A 412 4.90 8.92 11.88
CA PHE A 412 3.61 9.40 11.36
C PHE A 412 2.96 8.36 10.44
N SER A 413 1.65 8.47 10.24
CA SER A 413 0.78 7.56 9.46
C SER A 413 1.24 7.28 8.03
N GLN A 414 1.94 8.23 7.39
CA GLN A 414 2.48 8.10 6.02
C GLN A 414 3.88 7.52 5.94
N GLN A 415 4.60 7.39 7.06
CA GLN A 415 5.90 6.73 7.05
C GLN A 415 5.74 5.24 6.70
N GLY A 416 4.56 4.67 6.98
CA GLY A 416 4.18 3.34 6.51
C GLY A 416 4.04 3.20 4.99
N SER A 417 3.99 4.32 4.25
CA SER A 417 4.03 4.36 2.78
C SER A 417 5.38 3.96 2.22
N LEU A 418 6.40 3.78 3.09
CA LEU A 418 7.73 3.34 2.74
C LEU A 418 7.68 1.89 2.23
N PHE A 419 7.22 1.71 1.00
CA PHE A 419 7.57 0.58 0.14
C PHE A 419 9.03 0.73 -0.32
N HIS A 420 9.96 1.04 0.59
CA HIS A 420 11.39 1.10 0.27
C HIS A 420 12.07 -0.09 0.90
N MET A 421 12.49 -1.01 0.05
CA MET A 421 13.88 -1.33 -0.18
C MET A 421 13.92 -2.39 -1.27
N GLU A 422 15.07 -2.47 -1.94
CA GLU A 422 15.44 -3.48 -2.94
C GLU A 422 14.71 -4.82 -2.71
N SER A 423 13.83 -5.17 -3.64
CA SER A 423 13.33 -6.53 -3.76
C SER A 423 14.32 -7.29 -4.62
N PRO A 424 14.97 -8.34 -4.11
CA PRO A 424 15.50 -9.33 -5.02
C PRO A 424 14.32 -9.89 -5.87
N PRO A 425 14.55 -10.34 -7.12
CA PRO A 425 13.48 -10.67 -8.07
C PRO A 425 12.44 -11.70 -7.56
N ASP A 426 12.79 -12.44 -6.51
CA ASP A 426 11.99 -13.43 -5.79
C ASP A 426 11.04 -12.83 -4.73
N MET A 427 11.23 -11.58 -4.27
CA MET A 427 10.38 -10.92 -3.25
C MET A 427 9.28 -9.98 -3.81
N ARG A 428 8.94 -10.09 -5.10
CA ARG A 428 8.01 -9.16 -5.80
C ARG A 428 6.59 -9.08 -5.21
N GLU A 429 6.17 -10.08 -4.44
CA GLU A 429 4.89 -10.07 -3.73
C GLU A 429 4.87 -9.00 -2.61
N ILE A 430 6.01 -8.78 -1.96
CA ILE A 430 6.16 -7.96 -0.76
C ILE A 430 6.72 -6.59 -1.09
N TYR A 431 7.79 -6.59 -1.87
CA TYR A 431 8.50 -5.39 -2.27
C TYR A 431 8.30 -5.19 -3.77
N ARG A 432 7.48 -4.20 -4.13
CA ARG A 432 7.42 -3.70 -5.52
C ARG A 432 8.27 -2.47 -5.62
N THR A 433 9.57 -2.69 -5.52
CA THR A 433 10.58 -1.65 -5.42
C THR A 433 11.50 -1.70 -6.62
N ASN A 434 12.16 -0.59 -6.88
CA ASN A 434 13.26 -0.57 -7.83
C ASN A 434 14.45 -1.31 -7.20
N THR A 435 15.19 -2.05 -8.01
CA THR A 435 16.35 -2.86 -7.56
C THR A 435 17.50 -2.01 -7.02
N TYR A 436 17.50 -0.68 -7.22
CA TYR A 436 18.50 0.21 -6.68
C TYR A 436 17.96 1.64 -6.50
N PHE A 437 18.26 2.27 -5.36
CA PHE A 437 18.47 3.72 -5.30
C PHE A 437 19.81 4.02 -6.01
N TYR A 438 19.89 3.78 -7.33
CA TYR A 438 21.16 4.02 -8.05
C TYR A 438 21.47 5.52 -8.04
N SER A 439 22.54 5.87 -7.34
CA SER A 439 23.23 7.15 -7.42
C SER A 439 24.04 7.25 -8.72
N TYR A 440 23.38 7.13 -9.88
CA TYR A 440 24.01 7.40 -11.17
C TYR A 440 23.41 8.68 -11.77
N ASN A 441 24.00 9.81 -11.36
CA ASN A 441 23.91 11.15 -11.97
C ASN A 441 22.52 11.74 -12.36
N SER A 442 21.40 11.25 -11.84
CA SER A 442 20.10 11.94 -11.95
C SER A 442 19.15 11.79 -10.76
N ASN A 443 19.27 10.73 -9.94
CA ASN A 443 18.26 10.44 -8.92
C ASN A 443 18.50 10.99 -7.51
N ILE A 444 19.58 11.75 -7.28
CA ILE A 444 19.79 12.45 -6.00
C ILE A 444 18.63 13.40 -5.74
N LYS A 445 18.19 14.12 -6.79
CA LYS A 445 17.07 15.06 -6.70
C LYS A 445 15.77 14.34 -6.35
N GLU A 446 15.50 13.15 -6.90
CA GLU A 446 14.31 12.38 -6.53
C GLU A 446 14.37 11.82 -5.12
N GLY A 447 15.55 11.37 -4.66
CA GLY A 447 15.76 10.96 -3.27
C GLY A 447 15.59 12.12 -2.29
N GLU A 448 16.15 13.28 -2.60
CA GLU A 448 15.96 14.51 -1.86
C GLU A 448 14.49 14.95 -1.86
N LEU A 449 13.82 14.90 -3.01
CA LEU A 449 12.39 15.19 -3.11
C LEU A 449 11.56 14.21 -2.29
N TYR A 450 11.87 12.92 -2.32
CA TYR A 450 11.16 11.93 -1.52
C TYR A 450 11.37 12.17 -0.03
N ILE A 451 12.61 12.39 0.42
CA ILE A 451 12.90 12.72 1.81
C ILE A 451 12.18 14.01 2.21
N LYS A 452 12.31 15.05 1.39
CA LYS A 452 11.65 16.35 1.57
C LYS A 452 10.13 16.24 1.65
N ASN A 453 9.53 15.38 0.84
CA ASN A 453 8.08 15.28 0.69
C ASN A 453 7.45 14.24 1.64
N LEU A 454 8.23 13.27 2.18
CA LEU A 454 7.66 12.09 2.84
C LEU A 454 8.40 11.45 4.04
N ILE A 455 9.68 11.73 4.36
CA ILE A 455 10.42 10.90 5.37
C ILE A 455 10.73 11.59 6.72
N TRP A 456 10.61 12.91 6.86
CA TRP A 456 11.15 13.66 8.02
C TRP A 456 10.78 13.15 9.42
#